data_AF-A0A956FTI5-F1
#
_entry.id   AF-A0A956FTI5-F1
#
_cell.length_a   1.000
_cell.length_b   1.000
_cell.length_c   1.000
_cell.angle_alpha   90.00
_cell.angle_beta   90.00
_cell.angle_gamma   90.00
#
_symmetry.space_group_name_H-M   'P 1'
#
loop_
_entity.id
_entity.type
_entity.pdbx_description
1 polymer ?
#
loop_
_entity_poly.entity_id
_entity_poly.type
_entity_poly.pdbx_seq_one_letter_code
_entity_poly.pdbx_strand_id
1 'polypeptide(L)'
;MTSANERTERRLVISESTQSAIAQLLAVESWLASGGKRGTLMPPLRDYTVELSAVAAAEEAIDGRLSDEALAIFAAGSEFLAERYGMRLGMVGANTEDAHAAGVPKSLVAVGVDGGAFLCLPATPALGERPRLVIASNGGTSTRREPLERWLLDRVDEALDDLELSEADQRRLDGDEVLQRFVPELVASAETPAAENLARRVKHAKFGVGSVIREVLGGPEPKLEIEFDSGDKRVLLARFVSDVSRAS
;
A
#
# COMPACT_ATOMS: atom_id res chain seq x y z
N MET A 1 -28.72 13.36 -11.20
CA MET A 1 -27.27 13.28 -11.47
C MET A 1 -26.60 14.26 -10.53
N THR A 2 -26.35 13.81 -9.31
CA THR A 2 -25.75 14.61 -8.24
C THR A 2 -24.26 14.68 -8.53
N SER A 3 -23.70 15.89 -8.57
CA SER A 3 -22.27 16.15 -8.75
C SER A 3 -21.45 15.21 -7.87
N ALA A 4 -20.79 14.21 -8.47
CA ALA A 4 -19.76 13.45 -7.80
C ALA A 4 -18.71 14.49 -7.38
N ASN A 5 -18.51 14.67 -6.08
CA ASN A 5 -17.42 15.51 -5.56
C ASN A 5 -16.11 14.89 -6.04
N GLU A 6 -15.58 15.34 -7.17
CA GLU A 6 -14.31 14.81 -7.67
C GLU A 6 -13.26 15.03 -6.57
N ARG A 7 -12.59 13.94 -6.17
CA ARG A 7 -11.44 14.08 -5.28
C ARG A 7 -10.37 14.83 -6.05
N THR A 8 -9.73 15.77 -5.36
CA THR A 8 -8.60 16.53 -5.88
C THR A 8 -7.32 16.06 -5.20
N GLU A 9 -6.20 16.37 -5.82
CA GLU A 9 -4.89 16.13 -5.22
C GLU A 9 -4.78 16.88 -3.90
N ARG A 10 -4.39 16.17 -2.85
CA ARG A 10 -4.24 16.75 -1.52
C ARG A 10 -3.50 15.82 -0.59
N ARG A 11 -2.98 16.40 0.49
CA ARG A 11 -2.58 15.64 1.67
C ARG A 11 -3.78 14.99 2.33
N LEU A 12 -3.61 13.74 2.74
CA LEU A 12 -4.57 13.04 3.57
C LEU A 12 -4.45 13.54 5.00
N VAL A 13 -5.58 13.82 5.64
CA VAL A 13 -5.64 14.34 7.00
C VAL A 13 -6.06 13.20 7.92
N ILE A 14 -5.11 12.68 8.69
CA ILE A 14 -5.31 11.56 9.62
C ILE A 14 -4.95 11.97 11.04
N SER A 15 -5.42 11.21 12.04
CA SER A 15 -5.04 11.46 13.43
C SER A 15 -3.55 11.20 13.67
N GLU A 16 -2.91 11.99 14.54
CA GLU A 16 -1.50 11.81 14.93
C GLU A 16 -1.22 10.39 15.45
N SER A 17 -2.17 9.82 16.20
CA SER A 17 -2.08 8.45 16.72
C SER A 17 -2.06 7.39 15.62
N THR A 18 -2.88 7.56 14.58
CA THR A 18 -2.92 6.66 13.43
C THR A 18 -1.66 6.83 12.59
N GLN A 19 -1.21 8.07 12.38
CA GLN A 19 0.02 8.38 11.65
C GLN A 19 1.25 7.75 12.31
N SER A 20 1.38 7.87 13.63
CA SER A 20 2.45 7.26 14.42
C SER A 20 2.41 5.73 14.36
N ALA A 21 1.23 5.11 14.49
CA ALA A 21 1.10 3.65 14.40
C ALA A 21 1.46 3.11 13.00
N ILE A 22 1.05 3.80 11.93
CA ILE A 22 1.46 3.44 10.56
C ILE A 22 2.98 3.59 10.40
N ALA A 23 3.57 4.68 10.90
CA ALA A 23 5.01 4.90 10.82
C ALA A 23 5.83 3.82 11.53
N GLN A 24 5.37 3.36 12.71
CA GLN A 24 5.98 2.25 13.44
C GLN A 24 5.91 0.94 12.65
N LEU A 25 4.74 0.62 12.09
CA LEU A 25 4.58 -0.57 11.26
C LEU A 25 5.55 -0.57 10.07
N LEU A 26 5.66 0.56 9.37
CA LEU A 26 6.59 0.71 8.24
C LEU A 26 8.07 0.62 8.66
N ALA A 27 8.43 1.13 9.84
CA ALA A 27 9.78 0.99 10.38
C ALA A 27 10.13 -0.48 10.64
N VAL A 28 9.19 -1.23 11.21
CA VAL A 28 9.31 -2.68 11.47
C VAL A 28 9.43 -3.46 10.17
N GLU A 29 8.57 -3.22 9.19
CA GLU A 29 8.65 -3.87 7.89
C GLU A 29 10.01 -3.61 7.21
N SER A 30 10.48 -2.37 7.21
CA SER A 30 11.78 -2.03 6.63
C SER A 30 12.92 -2.75 7.35
N TRP A 31 12.85 -2.83 8.67
CA TRP A 31 13.86 -3.53 9.47
C TRP A 31 13.86 -5.04 9.19
N LEU A 32 12.69 -5.67 9.13
CA LEU A 32 12.52 -7.08 8.80
C LEU A 32 13.03 -7.38 7.38
N ALA A 33 12.68 -6.54 6.40
CA ALA A 33 13.13 -6.67 5.01
C ALA A 33 14.67 -6.55 4.89
N SER A 34 15.31 -5.81 5.78
CA SER A 34 16.78 -5.70 5.84
C SER A 34 17.48 -6.91 6.50
N GLY A 35 16.72 -7.88 7.01
CA GLY A 35 17.22 -8.98 7.82
C GLY A 35 17.76 -8.52 9.18
N GLY A 36 17.18 -7.45 9.75
CA GLY A 36 17.58 -6.89 11.03
C GLY A 36 18.98 -6.26 11.05
N LYS A 37 19.54 -5.89 9.88
CA LYS A 37 20.89 -5.34 9.79
C LYS A 37 20.92 -3.89 10.27
N ARG A 38 21.79 -3.61 11.25
CA ARG A 38 22.05 -2.26 11.76
C ARG A 38 22.43 -1.30 10.62
N GLY A 39 21.72 -0.18 10.53
CA GLY A 39 21.97 0.91 9.57
C GLY A 39 21.04 0.94 8.34
N THR A 40 20.14 -0.04 8.18
CA THR A 40 19.23 -0.15 7.03
C THR A 40 17.76 -0.04 7.46
N LEU A 41 17.47 0.84 8.42
CA LEU A 41 16.12 1.05 8.95
C LEU A 41 15.28 2.02 8.15
N MET A 42 15.90 2.67 7.17
CA MET A 42 15.18 3.58 6.31
C MET A 42 14.42 2.75 5.29
N PRO A 43 13.07 2.74 5.30
CA PRO A 43 12.37 2.35 4.09
C PRO A 43 12.96 3.19 2.94
N PRO A 44 13.10 2.63 1.73
CA PRO A 44 13.46 3.44 0.58
C PRO A 44 12.57 4.69 0.55
N LEU A 45 13.09 5.84 0.14
CA LEU A 45 12.29 7.06 -0.07
C LEU A 45 11.17 6.68 -1.04
N ARG A 46 10.01 6.34 -0.48
CA ARG A 46 8.79 5.99 -1.19
C ARG A 46 7.88 7.17 -0.99
N ASP A 47 7.31 7.64 -2.08
CA ASP A 47 6.21 8.58 -2.02
C ASP A 47 5.01 7.83 -1.47
N TYR A 48 4.55 8.18 -0.26
CA TYR A 48 3.38 7.59 0.38
C TYR A 48 2.13 8.10 -0.33
N THR A 49 1.87 7.57 -1.51
CA THR A 49 0.84 8.10 -2.41
C THR A 49 -0.20 7.05 -2.72
N VAL A 50 -1.43 7.53 -2.96
CA VAL A 50 -2.50 6.73 -3.53
C VAL A 50 -3.10 7.47 -4.71
N GLU A 51 -3.35 6.76 -5.80
CA GLU A 51 -3.80 7.39 -7.05
C GLU A 51 -5.30 7.70 -7.02
N LEU A 52 -5.67 8.89 -7.49
CA LEU A 52 -7.06 9.33 -7.60
C LEU A 52 -7.92 8.38 -8.40
N SER A 53 -7.40 7.85 -9.52
CA SER A 53 -8.10 6.89 -10.37
C SER A 53 -8.39 5.57 -9.64
N ALA A 54 -7.41 5.04 -8.91
CA ALA A 54 -7.56 3.82 -8.12
C ALA A 54 -8.54 4.03 -6.95
N VAL A 55 -8.49 5.18 -6.28
CA VAL A 55 -9.45 5.54 -5.22
C VAL A 55 -10.85 5.68 -5.80
N ALA A 56 -11.02 6.36 -6.93
CA ALA A 56 -12.32 6.52 -7.58
C ALA A 56 -12.94 5.17 -7.95
N ALA A 57 -12.14 4.24 -8.50
CA ALA A 57 -12.61 2.89 -8.83
C ALA A 57 -13.05 2.12 -7.58
N ALA A 58 -12.30 2.21 -6.47
CA ALA A 58 -12.67 1.57 -5.22
C ALA A 58 -13.93 2.20 -4.59
N GLU A 59 -14.04 3.53 -4.61
CA GLU A 59 -15.20 4.30 -4.12
C GLU A 59 -16.47 4.02 -4.94
N GLU A 60 -16.34 3.89 -6.27
CA GLU A 60 -17.43 3.49 -7.16
C GLU A 60 -17.90 2.06 -6.86
N ALA A 61 -16.97 1.12 -6.67
CA ALA A 61 -17.29 -0.28 -6.38
C ALA A 61 -18.10 -0.46 -5.08
N ILE A 62 -17.91 0.42 -4.10
CA ILE A 62 -18.62 0.37 -2.81
C ILE A 62 -19.80 1.34 -2.72
N ASP A 63 -20.10 2.10 -3.79
CA ASP A 63 -21.07 3.21 -3.79
C ASP A 63 -20.89 4.16 -2.58
N GLY A 64 -19.64 4.57 -2.32
CA GLY A 64 -19.28 5.21 -1.06
C GLY A 64 -17.96 5.96 -1.09
N ARG A 65 -17.54 6.46 0.08
CA ARG A 65 -16.25 7.15 0.25
C ARG A 65 -15.36 6.40 1.20
N LEU A 66 -14.06 6.41 0.89
CA LEU A 66 -13.02 5.93 1.78
C LEU A 66 -12.61 7.06 2.72
N SER A 67 -12.45 6.77 4.01
CA SER A 67 -11.91 7.75 4.95
C SER A 67 -10.43 8.03 4.66
N ASP A 68 -9.92 9.17 5.12
CA ASP A 68 -8.50 9.50 4.95
C ASP A 68 -7.59 8.50 5.68
N GLU A 69 -8.05 7.91 6.77
CA GLU A 69 -7.35 6.84 7.49
C GLU A 69 -7.26 5.57 6.66
N ALA A 70 -8.35 5.16 5.99
CA ALA A 70 -8.32 4.04 5.06
C ALA A 70 -7.32 4.29 3.93
N LEU A 71 -7.37 5.49 3.34
CA LEU A 71 -6.48 5.88 2.26
C LEU A 71 -5.02 5.96 2.71
N ALA A 72 -4.73 6.41 3.93
CA ALA A 72 -3.39 6.44 4.48
C ALA A 72 -2.82 5.03 4.72
N ILE A 73 -3.65 4.07 5.14
CA ILE A 73 -3.25 2.65 5.23
C ILE A 73 -2.85 2.12 3.85
N PHE A 74 -3.62 2.43 2.80
CA PHE A 74 -3.27 2.00 1.44
C PHE A 74 -2.04 2.73 0.89
N ALA A 75 -1.90 4.04 1.15
CA ALA A 75 -0.75 4.84 0.77
C ALA A 75 0.55 4.40 1.48
N ALA A 76 0.43 3.82 2.68
CA ALA A 76 1.56 3.21 3.38
C ALA A 76 2.17 2.05 2.58
N GLY A 77 1.37 1.34 1.78
CA GLY A 77 1.85 0.24 0.94
C GLY A 77 2.47 -0.91 1.73
N SER A 78 1.98 -1.15 2.95
CA SER A 78 2.48 -2.22 3.84
C SER A 78 2.27 -3.59 3.21
N GLU A 79 3.36 -4.32 3.00
CA GLU A 79 3.34 -5.68 2.46
C GLU A 79 2.76 -6.66 3.48
N PHE A 80 3.09 -6.48 4.77
CA PHE A 80 2.54 -7.28 5.86
C PHE A 80 1.01 -7.20 5.90
N LEU A 81 0.45 -5.98 5.83
CA LEU A 81 -1.01 -5.80 5.82
C LEU A 81 -1.65 -6.37 4.55
N ALA A 82 -1.02 -6.17 3.40
CA ALA A 82 -1.52 -6.62 2.11
C ALA A 82 -1.50 -8.15 1.96
N GLU A 83 -0.51 -8.83 2.54
CA GLU A 83 -0.36 -10.29 2.47
C GLU A 83 -1.16 -11.01 3.55
N ARG A 84 -1.07 -10.54 4.80
CA ARG A 84 -1.69 -11.22 5.95
C ARG A 84 -3.18 -10.93 6.06
N TYR A 85 -3.59 -9.69 5.80
CA TYR A 85 -4.97 -9.25 6.00
C TYR A 85 -5.69 -8.88 4.70
N GLY A 86 -5.06 -9.12 3.54
CA GLY A 86 -5.65 -8.77 2.25
C GLY A 86 -5.96 -7.28 2.10
N MET A 87 -5.30 -6.39 2.85
CA MET A 87 -5.55 -4.95 2.80
C MET A 87 -4.95 -4.33 1.54
N ARG A 88 -5.70 -4.39 0.44
CA ARG A 88 -5.32 -3.83 -0.86
C ARG A 88 -6.46 -2.99 -1.39
N LEU A 89 -6.16 -1.80 -1.90
CA LEU A 89 -7.19 -0.89 -2.43
C LEU A 89 -8.06 -1.56 -3.51
N GLY A 90 -7.43 -2.30 -4.42
CA GLY A 90 -8.14 -3.04 -5.47
C GLY A 90 -9.04 -4.18 -4.96
N MET A 91 -8.90 -4.60 -3.71
CA MET A 91 -9.74 -5.65 -3.08
C MET A 91 -10.91 -5.07 -2.28
N VAL A 92 -10.96 -3.75 -2.04
CA VAL A 92 -11.97 -3.11 -1.18
C VAL A 92 -13.40 -3.38 -1.65
N GLY A 93 -13.65 -3.29 -2.97
CA GLY A 93 -14.97 -3.57 -3.54
C GLY A 93 -15.44 -4.99 -3.24
N ALA A 94 -14.63 -5.99 -3.61
CA ALA A 94 -14.93 -7.39 -3.38
C ALA A 94 -15.09 -7.73 -1.88
N ASN A 95 -14.16 -7.27 -1.04
CA ASN A 95 -14.24 -7.48 0.41
C ASN A 95 -15.52 -6.86 1.00
N THR A 96 -15.93 -5.68 0.52
CA THR A 96 -17.13 -4.99 1.02
C THR A 96 -18.41 -5.68 0.57
N GLU A 97 -18.46 -6.14 -0.68
CA GLU A 97 -19.56 -6.97 -1.19
C GLU A 97 -19.72 -8.25 -0.37
N ASP A 98 -18.62 -8.98 -0.15
CA ASP A 98 -18.60 -10.20 0.67
C ASP A 98 -19.04 -9.93 2.11
N ALA A 99 -18.56 -8.81 2.70
CA ALA A 99 -18.95 -8.40 4.04
C ALA A 99 -20.45 -8.14 4.14
N HIS A 100 -21.04 -7.41 3.18
CA HIS A 100 -22.47 -7.13 3.17
C HIS A 100 -23.30 -8.39 2.94
N ALA A 101 -22.83 -9.30 2.07
CA ALA A 101 -23.45 -10.62 1.88
C ALA A 101 -23.42 -11.47 3.17
N ALA A 102 -22.38 -11.31 4.00
CA ALA A 102 -22.26 -11.92 5.32
C ALA A 102 -23.04 -11.20 6.44
N GLY A 103 -23.80 -10.14 6.11
CA GLY A 103 -24.65 -9.42 7.05
C GLY A 103 -23.98 -8.22 7.75
N VAL A 104 -22.78 -7.80 7.31
CA VAL A 104 -22.14 -6.58 7.81
C VAL A 104 -22.95 -5.36 7.36
N PRO A 105 -23.22 -4.37 8.25
CA PRO A 105 -23.97 -3.17 7.91
C PRO A 105 -23.37 -2.39 6.73
N LYS A 106 -24.23 -1.88 5.84
CA LYS A 106 -23.83 -1.07 4.66
C LYS A 106 -23.10 0.24 4.98
N SER A 107 -23.15 0.70 6.24
CA SER A 107 -22.39 1.86 6.71
C SER A 107 -20.90 1.56 6.92
N LEU A 108 -20.50 0.29 6.79
CA LEU A 108 -19.13 -0.17 6.94
C LEU A 108 -18.57 -0.61 5.59
N VAL A 109 -17.30 -0.25 5.39
CA VAL A 109 -16.50 -0.62 4.22
C VAL A 109 -15.43 -1.60 4.68
N ALA A 110 -15.36 -2.77 4.06
CA ALA A 110 -14.35 -3.76 4.40
C ALA A 110 -13.03 -3.44 3.68
N VAL A 111 -12.01 -3.12 4.46
CA VAL A 111 -10.67 -2.79 3.96
C VAL A 111 -9.73 -3.99 3.96
N GLY A 112 -10.09 -5.07 4.65
CA GLY A 112 -9.33 -6.32 4.70
C GLY A 112 -10.13 -7.45 5.35
N VAL A 113 -9.45 -8.57 5.57
CA VAL A 113 -9.98 -9.82 6.15
C VAL A 113 -8.96 -10.46 7.07
N ASP A 114 -9.41 -11.00 8.19
CA ASP A 114 -8.58 -11.68 9.19
C ASP A 114 -9.25 -12.96 9.66
N GLY A 115 -8.68 -14.12 9.33
CA GLY A 115 -9.19 -15.41 9.82
C GLY A 115 -10.69 -15.67 9.55
N GLY A 116 -11.25 -15.07 8.49
CA GLY A 116 -12.68 -15.14 8.16
C GLY A 116 -13.56 -14.05 8.77
N ALA A 117 -12.99 -13.11 9.52
CA ALA A 117 -13.64 -11.86 9.89
C ALA A 117 -13.31 -10.74 8.89
N PHE A 118 -14.24 -9.82 8.69
CA PHE A 118 -14.02 -8.62 7.89
C PHE A 118 -13.47 -7.49 8.78
N LEU A 119 -12.43 -6.83 8.29
CA LEU A 119 -11.84 -5.65 8.91
C LEU A 119 -12.43 -4.42 8.25
N CYS A 120 -13.29 -3.71 8.98
CA CYS A 120 -14.12 -2.66 8.41
C CYS A 120 -13.84 -1.29 9.02
N LEU A 121 -13.93 -0.25 8.19
CA LEU A 121 -13.96 1.14 8.62
C LEU A 121 -15.32 1.77 8.27
N PRO A 122 -15.79 2.76 9.05
CA PRO A 122 -17.00 3.50 8.68
C PRO A 122 -16.82 4.23 7.35
N ALA A 123 -17.79 4.12 6.45
CA ALA A 123 -17.81 4.86 5.17
C ALA A 123 -17.82 6.39 5.38
N THR A 124 -18.34 6.83 6.52
CA THR A 124 -18.33 8.23 6.94
C THR A 124 -17.94 8.27 8.41
N PRO A 125 -16.69 8.67 8.72
CA PRO A 125 -16.30 8.82 10.12
C PRO A 125 -17.13 9.92 10.78
N ALA A 126 -17.52 9.70 12.04
CA ALA A 126 -18.16 10.73 12.84
C ALA A 126 -17.14 11.84 13.14
N LEU A 127 -17.54 13.10 12.93
CA LEU A 127 -16.70 14.26 13.20
C LEU A 127 -16.21 14.26 14.65
N GLY A 128 -14.88 14.30 14.84
CA GLY A 128 -14.24 14.36 16.16
C GLY A 128 -14.14 13.04 16.90
N GLU A 129 -14.62 11.93 16.35
CA GLU A 129 -14.36 10.61 16.92
C GLU A 129 -13.00 10.08 16.47
N ARG A 130 -12.30 9.38 17.38
CA ARG A 130 -11.09 8.65 17.00
C ARG A 130 -11.44 7.53 16.03
N PRO A 131 -10.63 7.29 14.99
CA PRO A 131 -10.88 6.22 14.03
C PRO A 131 -10.90 4.86 14.76
N ARG A 132 -11.91 4.06 14.44
CA ARG A 132 -12.11 2.72 15.01
C ARG A 132 -12.24 1.70 13.90
N LEU A 133 -11.50 0.61 14.06
CA LEU A 133 -11.69 -0.59 13.25
C LEU A 133 -12.86 -1.39 13.83
N VAL A 134 -13.73 -1.84 12.95
CA VAL A 134 -14.82 -2.77 13.26
C VAL A 134 -14.44 -4.13 12.71
N ILE A 135 -14.25 -5.10 13.59
CA ILE A 135 -13.98 -6.49 13.22
C ILE A 135 -15.31 -7.23 13.27
N ALA A 136 -15.80 -7.62 12.10
CA ALA A 136 -17.09 -8.29 11.96
C ALA A 136 -16.88 -9.75 11.58
N SER A 137 -17.33 -10.68 12.44
CA SER A 137 -17.29 -12.11 12.14
C SER A 137 -18.19 -12.47 10.96
N ASN A 138 -17.85 -13.54 10.25
CA ASN A 138 -18.72 -14.14 9.24
C ASN A 138 -20.10 -14.46 9.86
N GLY A 139 -21.17 -13.91 9.28
CA GLY A 139 -22.54 -14.00 9.80
C GLY A 139 -23.03 -12.80 10.61
N GLY A 140 -22.25 -11.71 10.72
CA GLY A 140 -22.70 -10.37 11.15
C GLY A 140 -23.16 -10.24 12.62
N THR A 141 -23.13 -11.32 13.39
CA THR A 141 -23.68 -11.39 14.75
C THR A 141 -22.71 -10.92 15.83
N SER A 142 -21.40 -10.94 15.57
CA SER A 142 -20.38 -10.43 16.48
C SER A 142 -19.56 -9.35 15.82
N THR A 143 -19.67 -8.13 16.35
CA THR A 143 -18.83 -7.00 15.94
C THR A 143 -18.03 -6.53 17.14
N ARG A 144 -16.70 -6.64 17.06
CA ARG A 144 -15.80 -5.98 18.00
C ARG A 144 -15.41 -4.63 17.40
N ARG A 145 -15.30 -3.60 18.24
CA ARG A 145 -14.78 -2.29 17.85
C ARG A 145 -13.55 -2.00 18.67
N GLU A 146 -12.49 -1.56 18.02
CA GLU A 146 -11.29 -1.11 18.72
C GLU A 146 -10.65 0.10 18.05
N PRO A 147 -9.88 0.92 18.79
CA PRO A 147 -9.15 2.04 18.21
C PRO A 147 -8.23 1.55 17.08
N LEU A 148 -8.27 2.21 15.93
CA LEU A 148 -7.45 1.84 14.77
C LEU A 148 -5.95 1.88 15.12
N GLU A 149 -5.53 2.92 15.84
CA GLU A 149 -4.18 3.06 16.41
C GLU A 149 -3.73 1.82 17.17
N ARG A 150 -4.59 1.29 18.06
CA ARG A 150 -4.27 0.12 18.87
C ARG A 150 -4.18 -1.12 18.01
N TRP A 151 -5.13 -1.31 17.10
CA TRP A 151 -5.10 -2.46 16.20
C TRP A 151 -3.81 -2.48 15.36
N LEU A 152 -3.36 -1.33 14.85
CA LEU A 152 -2.09 -1.21 14.11
C LEU A 152 -0.87 -1.52 14.98
N LEU A 153 -0.84 -1.06 16.23
CA LEU A 153 0.24 -1.38 17.17
C LEU A 153 0.25 -2.87 17.53
N ASP A 154 -0.91 -3.50 17.69
CA ASP A 154 -0.98 -4.96 17.88
C ASP A 154 -0.41 -5.71 16.66
N ARG A 155 -0.46 -5.12 15.45
CA ARG A 155 0.19 -5.68 14.23
C ARG A 155 1.71 -5.50 14.25
N VAL A 156 2.20 -4.41 14.83
CA VAL A 156 3.63 -4.20 15.08
C VAL A 156 4.16 -5.28 16.02
N ASP A 157 3.47 -5.50 17.14
CA ASP A 157 3.84 -6.53 18.12
C ASP A 157 3.81 -7.93 17.49
N GLU A 158 2.79 -8.23 16.69
CA GLU A 158 2.66 -9.49 15.96
C GLU A 158 3.76 -9.70 14.90
N ALA A 159 4.20 -8.65 14.21
CA ALA A 159 5.29 -8.73 13.25
C ALA A 159 6.66 -8.95 13.91
N LEU A 160 6.79 -8.55 15.18
CA LEU A 160 7.98 -8.73 16.00
C LEU A 160 7.91 -9.96 16.91
N ASP A 161 6.81 -10.71 16.86
CA ASP A 161 6.62 -11.89 17.68
C ASP A 161 7.77 -12.89 17.44
N ASP A 162 8.21 -13.55 18.50
CA ASP A 162 9.38 -14.43 18.53
C ASP A 162 10.76 -13.78 18.30
N LEU A 163 10.88 -12.45 18.23
CA LEU A 163 12.17 -11.76 18.07
C LEU A 163 12.70 -11.16 19.37
N GLU A 164 13.93 -11.53 19.75
CA GLU A 164 14.66 -10.87 20.83
C GLU A 164 15.32 -9.57 20.35
N LEU A 165 14.67 -8.44 20.60
CA LEU A 165 15.16 -7.12 20.21
C LEU A 165 16.07 -6.53 21.27
N SER A 166 17.19 -5.93 20.84
CA SER A 166 17.99 -5.09 21.75
C SER A 166 17.27 -3.77 22.03
N GLU A 167 17.54 -3.11 23.16
CA GLU A 167 16.97 -1.78 23.46
C GLU A 167 17.27 -0.75 22.35
N ALA A 168 18.42 -0.88 21.70
CA ALA A 168 18.79 0.00 20.60
C ALA A 168 17.91 -0.20 19.37
N ASP A 169 17.49 -1.45 19.11
CA ASP A 169 16.58 -1.77 18.01
C ASP A 169 15.15 -1.34 18.37
N GLN A 170 14.70 -1.57 19.61
CA GLN A 170 13.39 -1.07 20.08
C GLN A 170 13.26 0.45 19.92
N ARG A 171 14.28 1.22 20.32
CA ARG A 171 14.31 2.69 20.14
C ARG A 171 14.35 3.14 18.68
N ARG A 172 14.67 2.27 17.74
CA ARG A 172 14.65 2.59 16.31
C ARG A 172 13.34 2.23 15.65
N LEU A 173 12.62 1.29 16.24
CA LEU A 173 11.33 0.80 15.77
C LEU A 173 10.16 1.61 16.34
N ASP A 174 10.43 2.66 17.13
CA ASP A 174 9.42 3.61 17.63
C ASP A 174 8.78 4.48 16.53
N GLY A 175 9.33 4.42 15.31
CA GLY A 175 8.77 5.01 14.11
C GLY A 175 9.05 6.51 13.95
N ASP A 176 9.80 7.15 14.85
CA ASP A 176 9.98 8.62 14.84
C ASP A 176 10.60 9.12 13.52
N GLU A 177 11.61 8.43 13.00
CA GLU A 177 12.26 8.80 11.74
C GLU A 177 11.32 8.64 10.53
N VAL A 178 10.49 7.59 10.54
CA VAL A 178 9.49 7.35 9.49
C VAL A 178 8.35 8.36 9.59
N LEU A 179 7.91 8.67 10.80
CA LEU A 179 6.82 9.60 11.08
C LEU A 179 7.10 10.99 10.51
N GLN A 180 8.35 11.47 10.61
CA GLN A 180 8.76 12.76 10.04
C GLN A 180 8.66 12.81 8.50
N ARG A 181 8.63 11.65 7.83
CA ARG A 181 8.59 11.52 6.38
C ARG A 181 7.26 11.00 5.87
N PHE A 182 6.46 10.38 6.72
CA PHE A 182 5.18 9.80 6.37
C PHE A 182 4.14 10.89 6.19
N VAL A 183 4.10 11.45 4.98
CA VAL A 183 3.13 12.44 4.52
C VAL A 183 2.29 11.78 3.43
N PRO A 184 1.15 11.14 3.78
CA PRO A 184 0.36 10.42 2.81
C PRO A 184 -0.43 11.39 1.91
N GLU A 185 -0.35 11.18 0.59
CA GLU A 185 -0.93 12.09 -0.40
C GLU A 185 -1.81 11.35 -1.42
N LEU A 186 -2.84 12.06 -1.89
CA LEU A 186 -3.70 11.65 -2.98
C LEU A 186 -3.26 12.40 -4.24
N VAL A 187 -2.95 11.68 -5.32
CA VAL A 187 -2.31 12.25 -6.53
C VAL A 187 -3.05 11.86 -7.82
N ALA A 188 -3.05 12.75 -8.83
CA ALA A 188 -3.69 12.53 -10.13
C ALA A 188 -2.80 11.65 -11.02
N SER A 189 -2.80 10.35 -10.72
CA SER A 189 -1.81 9.39 -11.23
C SER A 189 -0.43 9.75 -10.68
N ALA A 190 0.20 8.80 -9.97
CA ALA A 190 1.65 8.89 -9.94
C ALA A 190 2.05 8.80 -11.41
N GLU A 191 2.78 9.79 -11.93
CA GLU A 191 3.76 9.48 -12.95
C GLU A 191 4.65 8.43 -12.28
N THR A 192 4.24 7.17 -12.38
CA THR A 192 5.03 6.06 -11.93
C THR A 192 6.37 6.29 -12.63
N PRO A 193 7.53 6.11 -12.00
CA PRO A 193 8.79 6.07 -12.76
C PRO A 193 8.77 4.97 -13.85
N ALA A 194 7.70 4.14 -13.91
CA ALA A 194 7.34 3.36 -15.09
C ALA A 194 7.13 4.20 -16.37
N ALA A 195 6.67 5.45 -16.32
CA ALA A 195 6.50 6.30 -17.49
C ALA A 195 7.84 6.75 -18.11
N GLU A 196 8.88 6.98 -17.29
CA GLU A 196 10.25 7.15 -17.82
C GLU A 196 10.80 5.82 -18.37
N ASN A 197 10.45 4.68 -17.77
CA ASN A 197 10.86 3.36 -18.28
C ASN A 197 10.11 2.92 -19.56
N LEU A 198 8.88 3.37 -19.79
CA LEU A 198 8.11 3.09 -21.01
C LEU A 198 8.71 3.76 -22.26
N ALA A 199 9.56 4.78 -22.07
CA ALA A 199 10.35 5.40 -23.14
C ALA A 199 11.79 4.85 -23.25
N ARG A 200 12.22 4.01 -22.30
CA ARG A 200 13.58 3.49 -22.23
C ARG A 200 13.78 2.44 -23.32
N ARG A 201 14.49 2.84 -24.38
CA ARG A 201 14.91 1.92 -25.44
C ARG A 201 16.21 1.25 -25.05
N VAL A 202 16.23 -0.07 -25.15
CA VAL A 202 17.38 -0.91 -24.80
C VAL A 202 17.77 -1.77 -25.98
N LYS A 203 19.06 -2.09 -26.10
CA LYS A 203 19.62 -2.98 -27.12
C LYS A 203 20.15 -4.26 -26.48
N HIS A 204 19.70 -5.40 -26.97
CA HIS A 204 20.22 -6.73 -26.64
C HIS A 204 21.01 -7.31 -27.82
N ALA A 205 22.14 -7.97 -27.56
CA ALA A 205 23.02 -8.51 -28.59
C ALA A 205 22.33 -9.51 -29.54
N LYS A 206 21.38 -10.31 -29.03
CA LYS A 206 20.66 -11.34 -29.81
C LYS A 206 19.33 -10.87 -30.40
N PHE A 207 18.64 -9.96 -29.72
CA PHE A 207 17.23 -9.65 -30.03
C PHE A 207 17.05 -8.25 -30.63
N GLY A 208 18.12 -7.46 -30.73
CA GLY A 208 18.07 -6.12 -31.30
C GLY A 208 17.58 -5.08 -30.30
N VAL A 209 16.90 -4.06 -30.80
CA VAL A 209 16.40 -2.94 -30.00
C VAL A 209 14.94 -3.20 -29.60
N GLY A 210 14.58 -2.80 -28.38
CA GLY A 210 13.23 -2.90 -27.87
C GLY A 210 12.92 -1.81 -26.84
N SER A 211 11.67 -1.74 -26.43
CA SER A 211 11.17 -0.84 -25.39
C SER A 211 10.94 -1.64 -24.11
N VAL A 212 11.42 -1.11 -22.98
CA VAL A 212 11.14 -1.70 -21.67
C VAL A 212 9.66 -1.47 -21.35
N ILE A 213 8.91 -2.55 -21.15
CA ILE A 213 7.50 -2.53 -20.77
C ILE A 213 7.37 -2.36 -19.25
N ARG A 214 8.20 -3.08 -18.49
CA ARG A 214 8.28 -2.97 -17.03
C ARG A 214 9.56 -3.57 -16.47
N GLU A 215 9.94 -3.12 -15.29
CA GLU A 215 10.96 -3.78 -14.47
C GLU A 215 10.29 -4.80 -13.53
N VAL A 216 10.81 -6.01 -13.49
CA VAL A 216 10.37 -7.07 -12.59
C VAL A 216 11.38 -7.16 -11.45
N LEU A 217 10.99 -6.62 -10.29
CA LEU A 217 11.73 -6.74 -9.04
C LEU A 217 11.39 -8.08 -8.38
N GLY A 218 12.38 -8.95 -8.17
CA GLY A 218 12.13 -10.31 -7.68
C GLY A 218 13.35 -11.22 -7.63
N GLY A 219 14.52 -10.67 -7.32
CA GLY A 219 15.77 -11.42 -7.24
C GLY A 219 16.98 -10.52 -6.98
N PRO A 220 18.19 -11.09 -6.82
CA PRO A 220 19.40 -10.32 -6.55
C PRO A 220 19.82 -9.41 -7.71
N GLU A 221 19.26 -9.63 -8.90
CA GLU A 221 19.50 -8.81 -10.09
C GLU A 221 18.16 -8.38 -10.71
N PRO A 222 18.02 -7.11 -11.11
CA PRO A 222 16.80 -6.59 -11.73
C PRO A 222 16.57 -7.24 -13.10
N LYS A 223 15.32 -7.62 -13.36
CA LYS A 223 14.86 -8.14 -14.65
C LYS A 223 14.00 -7.09 -15.35
N LEU A 224 14.06 -7.05 -16.66
CA LEU A 224 13.32 -6.14 -17.53
C LEU A 224 12.45 -6.98 -18.45
N GLU A 225 11.16 -6.67 -18.52
CA GLU A 225 10.29 -7.15 -19.59
C GLU A 225 10.37 -6.17 -20.76
N ILE A 226 10.79 -6.65 -21.93
CA ILE A 226 11.10 -5.84 -23.11
C ILE A 226 10.26 -6.34 -24.29
N GLU A 227 9.63 -5.42 -25.00
CA GLU A 227 9.04 -5.65 -26.33
C GLU A 227 10.06 -5.23 -27.40
N PHE A 228 10.57 -6.18 -28.17
CA PHE A 228 11.52 -5.90 -29.24
C PHE A 228 10.79 -5.39 -30.49
N ASP A 229 11.49 -4.61 -31.33
CA ASP A 229 10.95 -4.10 -32.60
C ASP A 229 10.49 -5.23 -33.55
N SER A 230 10.93 -6.49 -33.32
CA SER A 230 10.45 -7.68 -34.02
C SER A 230 9.02 -8.11 -33.61
N GLY A 231 8.45 -7.53 -32.55
CA GLY A 231 7.19 -7.91 -31.94
C GLY A 231 7.31 -8.97 -30.84
N ASP A 232 8.52 -9.47 -30.55
CA ASP A 232 8.73 -10.47 -29.50
C ASP A 232 8.82 -9.82 -28.11
N LYS A 233 8.17 -10.44 -27.11
CA LYS A 233 8.31 -10.06 -25.69
C LYS A 233 9.26 -10.99 -24.96
N ARG A 234 10.20 -10.45 -24.19
CA ARG A 234 11.14 -11.24 -23.36
C ARG A 234 11.38 -10.59 -22.01
N VAL A 235 11.58 -11.42 -21.00
CA VAL A 235 12.10 -11.00 -19.70
C VAL A 235 13.60 -11.32 -19.66
N LEU A 236 14.43 -10.29 -19.51
CA LEU A 236 15.90 -10.39 -19.50
C LEU A 236 16.48 -9.71 -18.26
N LEU A 237 17.68 -10.12 -17.84
CA LEU A 237 18.39 -9.39 -16.78
C LEU A 237 18.91 -8.06 -17.31
N ALA A 238 18.83 -6.99 -16.52
CA ALA A 238 19.21 -5.65 -16.93
C ALA A 238 20.66 -5.56 -17.45
N ARG A 239 21.58 -6.36 -16.89
CA ARG A 239 22.98 -6.43 -17.33
C ARG A 239 23.21 -6.92 -18.77
N PHE A 240 22.22 -7.57 -19.38
CA PHE A 240 22.34 -8.09 -20.75
C PHE A 240 21.84 -7.10 -21.80
N VAL A 241 21.38 -5.93 -21.39
CA VAL A 241 20.92 -4.90 -22.31
C VAL A 241 21.68 -3.60 -22.08
N SER A 242 21.80 -2.80 -23.14
CA SER A 242 22.47 -1.49 -23.10
C SER A 242 21.48 -0.40 -23.45
N ASP A 243 21.53 0.72 -22.76
CA ASP A 243 20.66 1.87 -23.06
C ASP A 243 20.98 2.45 -24.44
N VAL A 244 19.94 2.71 -25.22
CA VAL A 244 20.04 3.44 -26.48
C VAL A 244 19.68 4.88 -26.17
N SER A 245 20.70 5.71 -25.91
CA SER A 245 20.51 7.15 -25.79
C SER A 245 19.87 7.69 -27.06
N ARG A 246 18.81 8.50 -26.92
CA ARG A 246 18.28 9.28 -28.04
C ARG A 246 19.42 10.16 -28.56
N ALA A 247 19.88 9.89 -29.78
CA ALA A 247 20.66 10.86 -30.52
C ALA A 247 19.80 12.13 -30.64
N SER A 248 20.42 13.26 -30.25
CA SER A 248 19.87 14.61 -30.32
C SER A 248 19.42 14.99 -31.72
#